data_AF-A0A1E1F5J1-F1
#
_entry.id   AF-A0A1E1F5J1-F1
#
_cell.length_a   1.000
_cell.length_b   1.000
_cell.length_c   1.000
_cell.angle_alpha   90.00
_cell.angle_beta   90.00
_cell.angle_gamma   90.00
#
_symmetry.space_group_name_H-M   'P 1'
#
loop_
_entity.id
_entity.type
_entity.pdbx_description
1 polymer ?
#
loop_
_entity_poly.entity_id
_entity_poly.type
_entity_poly.pdbx_seq_one_letter_code
_entity_poly.pdbx_strand_id
1 'polypeptide(L)'
;MSRSRHKGARPLVRHLDSWSEGHPVAHAIRTGDCWFGAWQRQACMPLAKLSRLTGIPIQRFSAIEYGGPVSRAEVDALARAWSISTADLIASIPNADQVID
;
A
#
# COMPACT_ATOMS: atom_id res chain seq x y z
N MET A 1 28.58 19.77 4.03
CA MET A 1 27.35 19.53 3.24
C MET A 1 27.72 18.68 2.02
N SER A 2 27.50 17.37 2.04
CA SER A 2 27.76 16.52 0.86
C SER A 2 26.45 15.92 0.37
N ARG A 3 25.92 16.50 -0.72
CA ARG A 3 24.86 15.87 -1.51
C ARG A 3 25.53 14.80 -2.38
N SER A 4 25.67 13.58 -1.85
CA SER A 4 25.94 12.43 -2.71
C SER A 4 24.70 12.16 -3.56
N ARG A 5 24.65 12.77 -4.74
CA ARG A 5 23.79 12.31 -5.82
C ARG A 5 24.49 11.10 -6.43
N HIS A 6 23.99 9.89 -6.18
CA HIS A 6 24.44 8.70 -6.89
C HIS A 6 24.02 8.78 -8.36
N LYS A 7 24.76 9.57 -9.14
CA LYS A 7 24.64 9.69 -10.59
C LYS A 7 25.08 8.35 -11.18
N GLY A 8 24.15 7.62 -11.81
CA GLY A 8 24.44 6.36 -12.51
C GLY A 8 24.03 5.08 -11.79
N ALA A 9 23.44 5.14 -10.60
CA ALA A 9 22.81 3.95 -10.01
C ALA A 9 21.61 3.54 -10.88
N ARG A 10 21.65 2.34 -11.46
CA ARG A 10 20.47 1.78 -12.16
C ARG A 10 19.33 1.68 -11.15
N PRO A 11 18.11 2.13 -11.49
CA PRO A 11 16.94 1.88 -10.64
C PRO A 11 16.86 0.39 -10.32
N LEU A 12 16.73 0.04 -9.05
CA LEU A 12 16.47 -1.34 -8.65
C LEU A 12 15.16 -1.77 -9.31
N VAL A 13 15.19 -2.94 -9.97
CA VAL A 13 13.98 -3.54 -10.51
C VAL A 13 13.04 -3.82 -9.34
N ARG A 14 11.88 -3.18 -9.35
CA ARG A 14 10.81 -3.49 -8.41
C ARG A 14 10.06 -4.69 -8.96
N HIS A 15 10.18 -5.81 -8.26
CA HIS A 15 9.36 -6.97 -8.54
C HIS A 15 7.96 -6.73 -7.97
N LEU A 16 6.94 -7.17 -8.70
CA LEU A 16 5.58 -7.19 -8.18
C LEU A 16 5.55 -8.18 -7.02
N ASP A 17 5.09 -7.72 -5.85
CA ASP A 17 4.72 -8.59 -4.75
C ASP A 17 3.44 -9.34 -5.12
N SER A 18 3.36 -10.61 -4.73
CA SER A 18 2.23 -11.48 -5.02
C SER A 18 1.48 -11.78 -3.73
N TRP A 19 0.19 -11.48 -3.70
CA TRP A 19 -0.64 -11.81 -2.56
C TRP A 19 -1.14 -13.26 -2.63
N SER A 20 -1.18 -13.92 -1.48
CA SER A 20 -1.80 -15.24 -1.28
C SER A 20 -2.19 -15.39 0.19
N GLU A 21 -2.96 -16.43 0.54
CA GLU A 21 -3.35 -16.71 1.93
C GLU A 21 -2.16 -16.96 2.86
N GLY A 22 -1.03 -17.44 2.32
CA GLY A 22 0.22 -17.63 3.07
C GLY A 22 1.04 -16.36 3.27
N HIS A 23 0.63 -15.23 2.68
CA HIS A 23 1.38 -13.98 2.73
C HIS A 23 1.39 -13.39 4.15
N PRO A 24 2.50 -12.76 4.61
CA PRO A 24 2.56 -12.14 5.95
C PRO A 24 1.44 -11.12 6.21
N VAL A 25 1.03 -10.36 5.19
CA VAL A 25 -0.12 -9.45 5.27
C VAL A 25 -1.43 -10.20 5.49
N ALA A 26 -1.65 -11.35 4.83
CA ALA A 26 -2.85 -12.15 5.05
C ALA A 26 -2.89 -12.69 6.49
N HIS A 27 -1.75 -13.12 7.04
CA HIS A 27 -1.64 -13.50 8.45
C HIS A 27 -1.99 -12.33 9.38
N ALA A 28 -1.37 -11.17 9.16
CA ALA A 28 -1.61 -9.95 9.96
C ALA A 28 -3.09 -9.57 10.01
N ILE A 29 -3.74 -9.52 8.84
CA ILE A 29 -5.16 -9.23 8.70
C ILE A 29 -6.01 -10.26 9.46
N ARG A 30 -5.70 -11.55 9.31
CA ARG A 30 -6.41 -12.63 10.03
C ARG A 30 -6.24 -12.53 11.55
N THR A 31 -5.10 -12.02 12.03
CA THR A 31 -4.86 -11.79 13.47
C THR A 31 -5.44 -10.49 14.00
N GLY A 32 -6.14 -9.71 13.17
CA GLY A 32 -6.90 -8.53 13.58
C GLY A 32 -6.31 -7.19 13.16
N ASP A 33 -5.26 -7.18 12.32
CA ASP A 33 -4.76 -5.93 11.75
C ASP A 33 -5.67 -5.39 10.65
N CYS A 34 -5.77 -4.06 10.57
CA CYS A 34 -6.39 -3.41 9.42
C CYS A 34 -5.54 -3.66 8.16
N TRP A 35 -6.18 -3.89 7.01
CA TRP A 35 -5.49 -4.24 5.77
C TRP A 35 -4.48 -3.16 5.34
N PHE A 36 -4.83 -1.88 5.51
CA PHE A 36 -3.95 -0.76 5.16
C PHE A 36 -2.69 -0.77 6.04
N GLY A 37 -2.84 -0.86 7.36
CA GLY A 37 -1.73 -0.93 8.31
C GLY A 37 -0.83 -2.15 8.09
N ALA A 38 -1.41 -3.30 7.74
CA ALA A 38 -0.65 -4.49 7.41
C ALA A 38 0.24 -4.29 6.18
N TRP A 39 -0.31 -3.74 5.08
CA TRP A 39 0.47 -3.39 3.89
C TRP A 39 1.47 -2.27 4.14
N GLN A 40 1.12 -1.28 4.95
CA GLN A 40 2.00 -0.16 5.27
C GLN A 40 3.25 -0.60 6.04
N ARG A 41 3.08 -1.56 6.98
CA ARG A 41 4.20 -2.18 7.70
C ARG A 41 5.03 -3.07 6.79
N GLN A 42 4.41 -3.87 5.93
CA GLN A 42 5.12 -4.70 4.93
C GLN A 42 5.99 -3.83 4.01
N ALA A 43 5.46 -2.72 3.52
CA ALA A 43 6.17 -1.83 2.61
C ALA A 43 7.26 -0.98 3.29
N CYS A 44 7.30 -0.94 4.63
CA CYS A 44 8.21 -0.13 5.44
C CYS A 44 8.33 1.33 4.93
N MET A 45 7.23 1.90 4.46
CA MET A 45 7.21 3.22 3.81
C MET A 45 6.80 4.31 4.81
N PRO A 46 7.44 5.50 4.84
CA PRO A 46 6.89 6.62 5.59
C PRO A 46 5.59 7.14 4.96
N LEU A 47 4.58 7.48 5.77
CA LEU A 47 3.29 8.00 5.27
C LEU A 47 3.44 9.26 4.41
N ALA A 48 4.38 10.15 4.75
CA ALA A 48 4.67 11.33 3.94
C ALA A 48 5.21 10.97 2.54
N LYS A 49 5.97 9.87 2.42
CA LYS A 49 6.44 9.35 1.13
C LYS A 49 5.29 8.69 0.37
N LEU A 50 4.45 7.92 1.06
CA LEU A 50 3.27 7.30 0.45
C LEU A 50 2.34 8.36 -0.13
N SER A 51 2.00 9.39 0.64
CA SER A 51 1.15 10.51 0.20
C SER A 51 1.67 11.18 -1.07
N ARG A 52 2.98 11.38 -1.17
CA ARG A 52 3.61 11.95 -2.37
C ARG A 52 3.56 11.03 -3.59
N LEU A 53 3.61 9.71 -3.38
CA LEU A 53 3.58 8.73 -4.47
C LEU A 53 2.16 8.48 -4.96
N THR A 54 1.18 8.50 -4.07
CA THR A 54 -0.22 8.17 -4.39
C THR A 54 -1.07 9.40 -4.69
N GLY A 55 -0.65 10.58 -4.25
CA GLY A 55 -1.48 11.79 -4.27
C GLY A 55 -2.55 11.81 -3.18
N ILE A 56 -2.64 10.77 -2.35
CA ILE A 56 -3.63 10.67 -1.27
C ILE A 56 -3.15 11.53 -0.09
N PRO A 57 -3.98 12.44 0.45
CA PRO A 57 -3.62 13.25 1.61
C PRO A 57 -3.28 12.39 2.83
N ILE A 58 -2.29 12.77 3.64
CA ILE A 58 -1.91 12.00 4.83
C ILE A 58 -3.09 11.76 5.78
N GLN A 59 -3.95 12.78 5.96
CA GLN A 59 -5.14 12.68 6.81
C GLN A 59 -6.15 11.63 6.32
N ARG A 60 -6.18 11.36 5.01
CA ARG A 60 -7.06 10.37 4.39
C ARG A 60 -6.66 8.94 4.75
N PHE A 61 -5.38 8.68 5.02
CA PHE A 61 -4.91 7.35 5.42
C PHE A 61 -5.53 6.88 6.74
N SER A 62 -5.77 7.78 7.69
CA SER A 62 -6.46 7.41 8.94
C SER A 62 -7.89 6.93 8.67
N ALA A 63 -8.61 7.59 7.77
CA ALA A 63 -9.95 7.14 7.39
C ALA A 63 -9.92 5.75 6.72
N ILE A 64 -8.94 5.48 5.87
CA ILE A 64 -8.77 4.18 5.21
C ILE A 64 -8.40 3.09 6.25
N GLU A 65 -7.47 3.40 7.16
CA GLU A 65 -7.03 2.49 8.22
C GLU A 65 -8.19 2.03 9.10
N TYR A 66 -9.07 2.95 9.50
CA TYR A 66 -10.23 2.64 10.34
C TYR A 66 -11.45 2.13 9.55
N GLY A 67 -11.25 1.60 8.35
CA GLY A 67 -12.30 0.92 7.57
C GLY A 67 -13.23 1.84 6.78
N GLY A 68 -12.88 3.12 6.62
CA GLY A 68 -13.62 4.03 5.74
C GLY A 68 -13.53 3.62 4.26
N PRO A 69 -14.49 4.04 3.43
CA PRO A 69 -14.51 3.68 2.02
C PRO A 69 -13.23 4.13 1.32
N VAL A 70 -12.82 3.40 0.28
CA VAL A 70 -11.63 3.67 -0.55
C VAL A 70 -12.04 3.58 -2.01
N SER A 71 -11.71 4.60 -2.80
CA SER A 71 -12.07 4.58 -4.23
C SER A 71 -11.17 3.65 -5.02
N ARG A 72 -11.64 3.19 -6.18
CA ARG A 72 -10.83 2.38 -7.09
C ARG A 72 -9.53 3.08 -7.49
N ALA A 73 -9.57 4.39 -7.67
CA ALA A 73 -8.40 5.21 -7.95
C ALA A 73 -7.40 5.24 -6.77
N GLU A 74 -7.88 5.31 -5.53
CA GLU A 74 -7.04 5.24 -4.33
C GLU A 74 -6.38 3.85 -4.22
N VAL A 75 -7.12 2.77 -4.47
CA VAL A 75 -6.59 1.40 -4.48
C VAL A 75 -5.51 1.24 -5.56
N ASP A 76 -5.76 1.70 -6.79
CA ASP A 76 -4.77 1.64 -7.88
C ASP A 76 -3.49 2.41 -7.54
N ALA A 77 -3.62 3.59 -6.90
CA ALA A 77 -2.48 4.38 -6.49
C ALA A 77 -1.65 3.67 -5.41
N LEU A 78 -2.31 3.09 -4.41
CA LEU A 78 -1.68 2.30 -3.35
C LEU A 78 -0.97 1.05 -3.90
N ALA A 79 -1.63 0.32 -4.79
CA ALA A 79 -1.08 -0.87 -5.43
C ALA A 79 0.24 -0.56 -6.15
N ARG A 80 0.27 0.51 -6.96
CA ARG A 80 1.49 0.98 -7.62
C ARG A 80 2.58 1.42 -6.64
N ALA A 81 2.21 2.10 -5.55
CA ALA A 81 3.17 2.57 -4.56
C ALA A 81 3.85 1.41 -3.80
N TRP A 82 3.09 0.37 -3.48
CA TRP A 82 3.56 -0.83 -2.80
C TRP A 82 4.06 -1.93 -3.73
N SER A 83 3.97 -1.73 -5.05
CA SER A 83 4.40 -2.69 -6.08
C SER A 83 3.65 -4.02 -5.98
N ILE A 84 2.33 -3.97 -5.80
CA ILE A 84 1.41 -5.11 -5.87
C ILE A 84 0.39 -4.89 -6.99
N SER A 85 -0.23 -5.94 -7.52
CA SER A 85 -1.33 -5.78 -8.47
C SER A 85 -2.57 -5.20 -7.79
N THR A 86 -3.36 -4.40 -8.51
CA THR A 86 -4.63 -3.90 -7.98
C THR A 86 -5.55 -5.04 -7.56
N ALA A 87 -5.61 -6.11 -8.36
CA ALA A 87 -6.49 -7.25 -8.09
C ALA A 87 -6.11 -7.94 -6.78
N ASP A 88 -4.82 -8.15 -6.54
CA ASP A 88 -4.31 -8.74 -5.31
C ASP A 88 -4.52 -7.84 -4.09
N LEU A 89 -4.36 -6.53 -4.27
CA LEU A 89 -4.66 -5.58 -3.21
C LEU A 89 -6.15 -5.63 -2.85
N ILE A 90 -7.05 -5.65 -3.83
CA ILE A 90 -8.50 -5.80 -3.60
C ILE A 90 -8.82 -7.13 -2.91
N ALA A 91 -8.22 -8.24 -3.37
CA ALA A 91 -8.42 -9.56 -2.76
C ALA A 91 -7.97 -9.62 -1.30
N SER A 92 -7.01 -8.78 -0.91
CA SER A 92 -6.56 -8.66 0.48
C SER A 92 -7.47 -7.84 1.38
N ILE A 93 -8.43 -7.08 0.85
CA ILE A 93 -9.36 -6.26 1.63
C ILE A 93 -10.48 -7.14 2.18
N PRO A 94 -10.65 -7.28 3.51
CA PRO A 94 -11.66 -8.18 4.07
C PRO A 94 -13.10 -7.80 3.75
N ASN A 95 -13.37 -6.49 3.65
CA ASN A 95 -14.71 -5.94 3.42
C ASN A 95 -14.78 -5.39 1.99
N ALA A 96 -15.37 -6.16 1.07
CA ALA A 96 -15.51 -5.76 -0.32
C ALA A 96 -16.26 -4.42 -0.49
N ASP A 97 -17.24 -4.15 0.39
CA ASP A 97 -18.02 -2.91 0.42
C ASP A 97 -17.19 -1.65 0.74
N GLN A 98 -15.96 -1.83 1.21
CA GLN A 98 -15.04 -0.72 1.42
C GLN A 98 -14.55 -0.14 0.09
N VAL A 99 -14.48 -0.93 -0.98
CA VAL A 99 -14.02 -0.46 -2.30
C VAL A 99 -15.21 0.12 -3.07
N ILE A 100 -15.14 1.41 -3.38
CA ILE A 100 -16.14 2.13 -4.16
C ILE A 100 -15.56 2.54 -5.53
N ASP A 101 -16.42 2.71 -6.53
CA ASP A 101 -16.01 3.22 -7.87
C ASP A 101 -15.67 4.73 -7.84
#